data_AF-A0A0F4YP70-F1
#
_entry.id   AF-A0A0F4YP70-F1
#
_cell.length_a   1.000
_cell.length_b   1.000
_cell.length_c   1.000
_cell.angle_alpha   90.00
_cell.angle_beta   90.00
_cell.angle_gamma   90.00
#
_symmetry.space_group_name_H-M   'P 1'
#
loop_
_entity.id
_entity.type
_entity.pdbx_description
1 polymer ?
#
loop_
_entity_poly.entity_id
_entity_poly.type
_entity_poly.pdbx_seq_one_letter_code
_entity_poly.pdbx_strand_id
1 'polypeptide(L)'
;GFKMLTVDVEDIVVEYPDTFALMQDLQAMGESNAILQRELGPISRDVLLANEAIYRELHKEEGEAAANSRGGIPATFRIIYMIGWKEGEGQAQPLERGSGQIDKTWVEVGL
;
A
#
# COMPACT_ATOMS: atom_id res chain seq x y z
N GLY A 1 -16.38 13.44 -18.58
CA GLY A 1 -15.17 13.12 -17.82
C GLY A 1 -15.57 12.67 -16.43
N PHE A 2 -14.74 11.89 -15.72
CA PHE A 2 -15.05 11.52 -14.33
C PHE A 2 -14.84 12.73 -13.42
N LYS A 3 -15.91 13.32 -12.87
CA LYS A 3 -15.83 14.54 -12.04
C LYS A 3 -15.64 14.29 -10.55
N MET A 4 -15.97 13.09 -10.07
CA MET A 4 -15.75 12.69 -8.67
C MET A 4 -14.75 11.53 -8.66
N LEU A 5 -13.47 11.89 -8.51
CA LEU A 5 -12.38 10.96 -8.27
C LEU A 5 -12.10 10.94 -6.79
N THR A 6 -12.28 9.78 -6.16
CA THR A 6 -11.81 9.54 -4.80
C THR A 6 -10.60 8.62 -4.90
N VAL A 7 -9.48 9.04 -4.32
CA VAL A 7 -8.27 8.25 -4.19
C VAL A 7 -8.12 7.89 -2.73
N ASP A 8 -8.00 6.60 -2.45
CA ASP A 8 -7.74 6.07 -1.12
C ASP A 8 -6.51 5.15 -1.16
N VAL A 9 -5.75 5.11 -0.06
CA VAL A 9 -4.51 4.33 0.02
C VAL A 9 -4.53 3.52 1.31
N GLU A 10 -4.33 2.22 1.18
CA GLU A 10 -4.30 1.28 2.30
C GLU A 10 -2.96 0.53 2.31
N ASP A 11 -2.34 0.45 3.49
CA ASP A 11 -1.12 -0.31 3.72
C ASP A 11 -1.44 -1.56 4.53
N ILE A 12 -1.07 -2.73 4.01
CA ILE A 12 -1.27 -4.03 4.65
C ILE A 12 0.10 -4.67 4.89
N VAL A 13 0.38 -5.06 6.12
CA VAL A 13 1.57 -5.82 6.49
C VAL A 13 1.21 -7.29 6.63
N VAL A 14 1.93 -8.15 5.90
CA VAL A 14 1.72 -9.60 5.91
C VAL A 14 3.03 -10.28 6.30
N GLU A 15 2.97 -11.21 7.24
CA GLU A 15 4.11 -12.06 7.60
C GLU A 15 4.19 -13.29 6.70
N TYR A 16 5.36 -13.49 6.08
CA TYR A 16 5.68 -14.68 5.30
C TYR A 16 6.71 -15.54 6.04
N PRO A 17 6.70 -16.87 5.86
CA PRO A 17 7.70 -17.73 6.49
C PRO A 17 9.12 -17.50 5.96
N ASP A 18 9.26 -17.24 4.67
CA ASP A 18 10.52 -17.01 3.97
C ASP A 18 10.33 -16.20 2.68
N THR A 19 11.44 -15.75 2.09
CA THR A 19 11.44 -14.98 0.85
C THR A 19 10.94 -15.78 -0.35
N PHE A 20 11.01 -17.12 -0.32
CA PHE A 20 10.52 -17.95 -1.43
C PHE A 20 9.00 -17.91 -1.51
N ALA A 21 8.31 -18.02 -0.36
CA ALA A 21 6.86 -17.87 -0.27
C ALA A 21 6.41 -16.47 -0.76
N LEU A 22 7.11 -15.42 -0.31
CA LEU A 22 6.85 -14.05 -0.77
C LEU A 22 7.01 -13.91 -2.30
N MET A 23 8.11 -14.42 -2.85
CA MET A 23 8.38 -14.32 -4.29
C MET A 23 7.37 -15.12 -5.13
N GLN A 24 6.89 -16.26 -4.63
CA GLN A 24 5.86 -17.06 -5.29
C GLN A 24 4.53 -16.30 -5.36
N ASP A 25 4.13 -15.64 -4.28
CA ASP A 25 2.92 -14.82 -4.24
C ASP A 25 3.03 -13.59 -5.15
N LEU A 26 4.17 -12.89 -5.14
CA LEU A 26 4.43 -11.79 -6.08
C LEU A 26 4.34 -12.23 -7.55
N GLN A 27 4.83 -13.43 -7.87
CA GLN A 27 4.71 -13.99 -9.20
C GLN A 27 3.24 -14.28 -9.56
N ALA A 28 2.46 -14.85 -8.63
CA ALA A 28 1.04 -15.12 -8.82
C ALA A 28 0.20 -13.84 -8.97
N MET A 29 0.58 -12.77 -8.26
CA MET A 29 -0.02 -11.43 -8.37
C MET A 29 0.32 -10.73 -9.70
N GLY A 30 1.30 -11.23 -10.46
CA GLY A 30 1.72 -10.65 -11.73
C GLY A 30 2.72 -9.50 -11.59
N GLU A 31 3.29 -9.28 -10.41
CA GLU A 31 4.25 -8.21 -10.11
C GLU A 31 5.55 -8.35 -10.93
N SER A 32 5.80 -9.55 -11.47
CA SER A 32 6.88 -9.78 -12.45
C SER A 32 6.77 -8.89 -13.70
N ASN A 33 5.57 -8.39 -14.04
CA ASN A 33 5.34 -7.52 -15.19
C ASN A 33 5.44 -6.02 -14.86
N ALA A 34 5.45 -5.64 -13.57
CA ALA A 34 5.55 -4.25 -13.15
C ALA A 34 6.96 -3.67 -13.38
N ILE A 35 7.99 -4.54 -13.45
CA ILE A 35 9.40 -4.15 -13.54
C ILE A 35 9.82 -4.00 -15.01
N LEU A 36 9.87 -2.77 -15.51
CA LEU A 36 10.31 -2.44 -16.88
C LEU A 36 11.77 -2.82 -17.17
N GLN A 37 12.63 -2.86 -16.14
CA GLN A 37 14.07 -3.15 -16.26
C GLN A 37 14.44 -4.56 -15.81
N ARG A 38 13.48 -5.52 -15.81
CA ARG A 38 13.78 -6.87 -15.36
C ARG A 38 14.79 -7.55 -16.29
N GLU A 39 15.66 -8.37 -15.71
CA GLU A 39 16.42 -9.32 -16.51
C GLU A 39 15.46 -10.35 -17.15
N LEU A 40 15.63 -10.58 -18.44
CA LEU A 40 14.84 -11.54 -19.20
C LEU A 40 15.39 -12.95 -18.97
N GLY A 41 14.84 -13.66 -18.00
CA GLY A 41 15.22 -15.05 -17.72
C GLY A 41 14.83 -15.52 -16.32
N PRO A 42 15.05 -16.81 -16.01
CA PRO A 42 14.91 -17.31 -14.65
C PRO A 42 15.99 -16.73 -13.74
N ILE A 43 15.62 -16.38 -12.51
CA ILE A 43 16.56 -15.95 -11.47
C ILE A 43 17.45 -17.13 -11.08
N SER A 44 18.75 -16.89 -10.92
CA SER A 44 19.67 -17.94 -10.49
C SER A 44 19.41 -18.36 -9.03
N ARG A 45 19.67 -19.63 -8.71
CA ARG A 45 19.48 -20.16 -7.35
C ARG A 45 20.34 -19.40 -6.32
N ASP A 46 21.56 -19.03 -6.70
CA ASP A 46 22.50 -18.34 -5.81
C ASP A 46 22.00 -16.93 -5.47
N VAL A 47 21.37 -16.24 -6.43
CA VAL A 47 20.73 -14.94 -6.19
C VAL A 47 19.55 -15.06 -5.24
N LEU A 48 18.72 -16.10 -5.38
CA LEU A 48 17.59 -16.32 -4.46
C LEU A 48 18.06 -16.61 -3.04
N LEU A 49 19.13 -17.39 -2.87
CA LEU A 49 19.72 -17.65 -1.55
C LEU A 49 20.35 -16.40 -0.94
N ALA A 50 21.06 -15.61 -1.74
CA ALA A 50 21.61 -14.34 -1.27
C ALA A 50 20.50 -13.35 -0.88
N ASN A 51 19.41 -13.30 -1.65
CA ASN A 51 18.23 -12.49 -1.36
C ASN A 51 17.65 -12.84 0.02
N GLU A 52 17.40 -14.13 0.30
CA GLU A 52 16.84 -14.55 1.58
C GLU A 52 17.69 -14.06 2.77
N ALA A 53 19.01 -14.25 2.70
CA ALA A 53 19.91 -13.85 3.78
C ALA A 53 19.90 -12.33 3.97
N ILE A 54 19.94 -11.56 2.88
CA ILE A 54 19.93 -10.09 2.91
C ILE A 54 18.59 -9.57 3.41
N TYR A 55 17.48 -10.09 2.88
CA TYR A 55 16.13 -9.66 3.22
C TYR A 55 15.84 -9.88 4.70
N ARG A 56 16.22 -11.05 5.21
CA ARG A 56 16.10 -11.36 6.63
C ARG A 56 16.96 -10.44 7.48
N GLU A 57 18.19 -10.14 7.09
CA GLU A 57 19.02 -9.20 7.85
C GLU A 57 18.41 -7.80 7.92
N LEU A 58 17.86 -7.30 6.81
CA LEU A 58 17.30 -5.95 6.73
C LEU A 58 15.94 -5.79 7.43
N HIS A 59 15.15 -6.86 7.48
CA HIS A 59 13.76 -6.84 7.97
C HIS A 59 13.52 -7.75 9.18
N LYS A 60 14.59 -8.14 9.88
CA LYS A 60 14.48 -8.79 11.19
C LYS A 60 13.66 -7.91 12.13
N GLU A 61 12.60 -8.47 12.68
CA GLU A 61 11.94 -7.84 13.82
C GLU A 61 12.87 -7.90 15.03
N GLU A 62 12.99 -6.79 15.77
CA GLU A 62 13.75 -6.71 17.02
C GLU A 62 12.79 -6.54 18.20
N GLY A 63 13.16 -7.06 19.38
CA GLY A 63 12.39 -6.86 20.63
C GLY A 63 11.21 -7.83 20.81
N GLU A 64 10.16 -7.41 21.52
CA GLU A 64 9.00 -8.26 21.86
C GLU A 64 8.21 -8.74 20.62
N ALA A 65 8.31 -8.03 19.49
CA ALA A 65 7.75 -8.45 18.21
C ALA A 65 8.42 -9.74 17.69
N ALA A 66 9.75 -9.82 17.79
CA ALA A 66 10.54 -11.00 17.41
C ALA A 66 10.25 -12.23 18.28
N ALA A 67 9.80 -12.01 19.52
CA ALA A 67 9.42 -13.09 20.43
C ALA A 67 8.04 -13.69 20.10
N ASN A 68 7.18 -12.92 19.41
CA ASN A 68 5.84 -13.33 19.02
C ASN A 68 5.75 -13.74 17.54
N SER A 69 6.65 -13.27 16.69
CA SER A 69 6.76 -13.71 15.30
C SER A 69 7.48 -15.05 15.22
N ARG A 70 6.92 -15.99 14.43
CA ARG A 70 7.47 -17.36 14.24
C ARG A 70 8.76 -17.39 13.41
N GLY A 71 9.53 -16.31 13.38
CA GLY A 71 10.70 -16.15 12.51
C GLY A 71 10.35 -15.84 11.06
N GLY A 72 9.16 -15.28 10.80
CA GLY A 72 8.76 -14.82 9.49
C GLY A 72 9.47 -13.53 9.05
N ILE A 73 9.27 -13.15 7.80
CA ILE A 73 9.68 -11.88 7.23
C ILE A 73 8.43 -11.03 6.97
N PRO A 74 8.40 -9.75 7.38
CA PRO A 74 7.28 -8.87 7.08
C PRO A 74 7.39 -8.34 5.65
N ALA A 75 6.27 -8.30 4.94
CA ALA A 75 6.14 -7.64 3.64
C ALA A 75 4.96 -6.65 3.68
N THR A 76 5.21 -5.40 3.27
CA THR A 76 4.18 -4.35 3.23
C THR A 76 3.69 -4.17 1.81
N PHE A 77 2.38 -4.30 1.62
CA PHE A 77 1.70 -4.04 0.35
C PHE A 77 0.90 -2.75 0.46
N ARG A 78 1.13 -1.84 -0.48
CA ARG A 78 0.37 -0.61 -0.61
C ARG A 78 -0.64 -0.75 -1.73
N ILE A 79 -1.92 -0.68 -1.39
CA ILE A 79 -3.03 -0.76 -2.33
C ILE A 79 -3.58 0.64 -2.54
N ILE A 80 -3.63 1.09 -3.79
CA ILE A 80 -4.17 2.40 -4.17
C ILE A 80 -5.52 2.17 -4.85
N TYR A 81 -6.59 2.64 -4.23
CA TYR A 81 -7.93 2.58 -4.79
C TYR A 81 -8.25 3.88 -5.53
N MET A 82 -8.73 3.77 -6.76
CA MET A 82 -9.21 4.88 -7.56
C MET A 82 -10.64 4.60 -7.99
N ILE A 83 -11.59 5.33 -7.42
CA ILE A 83 -13.02 5.21 -7.76
C ILE A 83 -13.43 6.46 -8.51
N GLY A 84 -13.96 6.25 -9.73
CA GLY A 84 -14.46 7.32 -10.59
C GLY A 84 -15.92 7.10 -10.94
N TRP A 85 -16.76 8.11 -10.69
CA TRP A 85 -18.19 8.06 -11.05
C TRP A 85 -18.44 8.74 -12.39
N LYS A 86 -19.21 8.08 -13.26
CA LYS A 86 -19.73 8.68 -14.50
C LYS A 86 -20.80 9.71 -14.15
N GLU A 87 -20.81 10.85 -14.84
CA GLU A 87 -21.80 11.91 -14.64
C GLU A 87 -23.23 11.37 -14.88
N GLY A 88 -24.10 11.57 -13.89
CA GLY A 88 -25.55 11.37 -14.00
C GLY A 88 -26.27 12.71 -14.17
N GLU A 89 -27.45 12.70 -14.80
CA GLU A 89 -28.23 13.90 -15.12
C GLU A 89 -28.61 14.77 -13.89
N GLY A 90 -28.50 14.21 -12.68
CA GLY A 90 -28.78 14.90 -11.41
C GLY A 90 -27.56 15.05 -10.48
N GLN A 91 -26.33 14.96 -10.97
CA GLN A 91 -25.16 15.05 -10.10
C GLN A 91 -25.04 16.45 -9.49
N ALA A 92 -25.07 16.52 -8.15
CA ALA A 92 -24.90 17.76 -7.41
C ALA A 92 -23.57 18.41 -7.78
N GLN A 93 -23.62 19.65 -8.26
CA GLN A 93 -22.41 20.41 -8.52
C GLN A 93 -21.82 20.90 -7.19
N PRO A 94 -20.48 20.90 -7.05
CA PRO A 94 -19.84 21.53 -5.90
C PRO A 94 -20.30 22.98 -5.80
N LEU A 95 -20.69 23.41 -4.60
CA LEU A 95 -21.00 24.82 -4.33
C LEU A 95 -19.77 25.69 -4.63
N GLU A 96 -19.99 26.95 -4.97
CA GLU A 96 -18.89 27.89 -5.22
C GLU A 96 -17.93 27.94 -4.01
N ARG A 97 -16.63 27.93 -4.29
CA ARG A 97 -15.59 28.10 -3.27
C ARG A 97 -15.88 29.36 -2.46
N GLY A 98 -16.01 29.22 -1.13
CA GLY A 98 -16.30 30.34 -0.21
C GLY A 98 -17.75 30.39 0.30
N SER A 99 -18.62 29.48 -0.13
CA SER A 99 -20.03 29.39 0.32
C SER A 99 -20.25 28.61 1.63
N GLY A 100 -19.19 28.12 2.26
CA GLY A 100 -19.29 27.42 3.54
C GLY A 100 -19.70 28.36 4.68
N GLN A 101 -20.94 28.26 5.15
CA GLN A 101 -21.35 28.86 6.42
C GLN A 101 -20.83 28.00 7.57
N ILE A 102 -19.71 28.42 8.14
CA ILE A 102 -19.30 27.99 9.49
C ILE A 102 -20.09 28.81 10.52
N ASP A 103 -20.79 28.15 11.44
CA ASP A 103 -21.37 28.80 12.62
C ASP A 103 -20.23 29.35 13.48
N LYS A 104 -20.04 30.67 13.45
CA LYS A 104 -18.96 31.40 14.14
C LYS A 104 -19.20 31.57 15.65
N THR A 105 -20.17 30.86 16.22
CA THR A 105 -20.71 31.15 17.56
C THR A 105 -19.81 30.71 18.73
N TRP A 106 -18.73 29.95 18.46
CA TRP A 106 -17.90 29.33 19.53
C TRP A 106 -16.52 29.97 19.76
N VAL A 107 -16.18 31.10 19.13
CA VAL A 107 -14.82 31.69 19.25
C VAL A 107 -14.71 32.82 20.29
N GLU A 108 -15.80 33.28 20.93
CA GLU A 108 -15.77 34.49 21.78
C GLU A 108 -15.94 34.30 23.30
N VAL A 109 -15.96 33.08 23.85
CA VAL A 109 -16.03 32.93 25.31
C VAL A 109 -14.97 31.96 25.84
N GLY A 110 -13.85 32.54 26.28
CA GLY A 110 -12.77 31.81 26.95
C GLY A 110 -11.51 32.65 27.12
N LEU A 111 -11.63 33.76 27.85
CA LEU A 111 -10.52 34.33 28.64
C LEU A 111 -10.25 33.42 29.85
#